data_AF-A0A7G8V342-F1
#
_entry.id   AF-A0A7G8V342-F1
#
_cell.length_a   1.000
_cell.length_b   1.000
_cell.length_c   1.000
_cell.angle_alpha   90.00
_cell.angle_beta   90.00
_cell.angle_gamma   90.00
#
_symmetry.space_group_name_H-M   'P 1'
#
loop_
_entity.id
_entity.type
_entity.pdbx_description
1 polymer ?
#
loop_
_entity_poly.entity_id
_entity_poly.type
_entity_poly.pdbx_seq_one_letter_code
_entity_poly.pdbx_strand_id
1 'polypeptide(L)'
;MKTNFLKITGMFALLAVLATSCKKDNNEVSNAPLKSNNAVNTIPSNSVVTGAFTTPLSSPGGSAGNWGTVYYDLANNATTTTTSAYQASFNGSFDGNINANTGSSYKLAYADVPSTTLAAIAKTAFTTGNIKTATTLGSNTSAPGWYAYNVATHVSGPVADRYVLLYKGSSVAAATELYVLQIITVGYSADSTTPGNYYGQISFNYKKLV
;
A
#
# COMPACT_ATOMS: atom_id res chain seq x y z
N MET A 1 5.73 9.71 -91.85
CA MET A 1 7.06 9.06 -91.85
C MET A 1 8.05 9.94 -91.09
N LYS A 2 8.56 9.47 -89.95
CA LYS A 2 9.85 9.82 -89.35
C LYS A 2 10.04 8.92 -88.12
N THR A 3 10.54 7.72 -88.38
CA THR A 3 11.22 6.84 -87.43
C THR A 3 12.55 7.49 -87.04
N ASN A 4 12.98 7.35 -85.78
CA ASN A 4 14.37 7.41 -85.30
C ASN A 4 14.35 7.27 -83.78
N PHE A 5 15.30 6.65 -83.08
CA PHE A 5 16.18 5.52 -83.31
C PHE A 5 16.68 5.20 -81.89
N LEU A 6 16.64 3.93 -81.50
CA LEU A 6 17.06 3.40 -80.21
C LEU A 6 18.59 3.51 -80.02
N LYS A 7 19.09 4.08 -78.92
CA LYS A 7 20.39 3.77 -78.24
C LYS A 7 20.28 4.22 -76.76
N ILE A 8 20.15 3.32 -75.77
CA ILE A 8 21.12 2.38 -75.17
C ILE A 8 21.92 3.01 -74.00
N THR A 9 21.70 2.39 -72.83
CA THR A 9 22.54 2.24 -71.62
C THR A 9 22.79 3.40 -70.66
N GLY A 10 22.40 3.16 -69.40
CA GLY A 10 22.78 3.88 -68.20
C GLY A 10 22.18 3.19 -66.96
N MET A 11 22.60 1.95 -66.74
CA MET A 11 22.31 1.13 -65.55
C MET A 11 22.77 1.85 -64.28
N PHE A 12 21.97 1.80 -63.21
CA PHE A 12 22.30 1.72 -61.77
C PHE A 12 21.02 2.15 -61.01
N ALA A 13 20.57 1.56 -59.92
CA ALA A 13 20.69 0.28 -59.25
C ALA A 13 19.84 0.45 -57.98
N LEU A 14 19.04 -0.57 -57.62
CA LEU A 14 18.52 -0.84 -56.25
C LEU A 14 17.70 0.29 -55.58
N LEU A 15 16.50 0.05 -55.05
CA LEU A 15 16.23 -0.94 -54.02
C LEU A 15 14.86 -1.59 -54.23
N ALA A 16 14.87 -2.91 -54.10
CA ALA A 16 13.69 -3.75 -54.06
C ALA A 16 12.93 -3.52 -52.74
N VAL A 17 11.72 -2.96 -52.81
CA VAL A 17 10.71 -3.18 -51.78
C VAL A 17 9.94 -4.43 -52.21
N LEU A 18 10.51 -5.60 -51.92
CA LEU A 18 9.76 -6.84 -52.01
C LEU A 18 8.85 -6.91 -50.78
N ALA A 19 7.57 -6.66 -51.05
CA ALA A 19 6.47 -7.00 -50.16
C ALA A 19 6.48 -8.51 -49.89
N THR A 20 7.08 -8.93 -48.78
CA THR A 20 6.79 -10.23 -48.18
C THR A 20 5.51 -10.09 -47.37
N SER A 21 4.41 -10.43 -48.06
CA SER A 21 3.17 -10.92 -47.47
C SER A 21 3.49 -11.99 -46.43
N CYS A 22 3.55 -11.59 -45.15
CA CYS A 22 3.41 -12.54 -44.07
C CYS A 22 1.94 -12.96 -44.04
N LYS A 23 1.71 -14.18 -44.52
CA LYS A 23 0.49 -14.93 -44.29
C LYS A 23 0.12 -14.81 -42.81
N LYS A 24 -1.12 -14.41 -42.58
CA LYS A 24 -1.79 -14.54 -41.30
C LYS A 24 -1.95 -16.04 -41.04
N ASP A 25 -0.95 -16.64 -40.41
CA ASP A 25 -1.15 -17.89 -39.70
C ASP A 25 -2.02 -17.54 -38.49
N ASN A 26 -3.24 -18.07 -38.48
CA ASN A 26 -4.06 -18.11 -37.28
C ASN A 26 -3.35 -19.01 -36.28
N ASN A 27 -2.37 -18.45 -35.55
CA ASN A 27 -2.04 -18.98 -34.26
C ASN A 27 -3.29 -18.77 -33.41
N GLU A 28 -4.04 -19.85 -33.23
CA GLU A 28 -4.87 -19.98 -32.06
C GLU A 28 -3.97 -19.65 -30.88
N VAL A 29 -4.13 -18.45 -30.35
CA VAL A 29 -3.71 -18.15 -29.00
C VAL A 29 -4.54 -19.13 -28.20
N SER A 30 -3.91 -20.25 -27.83
CA SER A 30 -4.34 -21.06 -26.71
C SER A 30 -4.61 -20.05 -25.61
N ASN A 31 -5.90 -19.76 -25.39
CA ASN A 31 -6.39 -19.16 -24.17
C ASN A 31 -6.09 -20.21 -23.09
N ALA A 32 -4.81 -20.35 -22.75
CA ALA A 32 -4.42 -20.77 -21.44
C ALA A 32 -5.05 -19.70 -20.56
N PRO A 33 -6.09 -20.02 -19.77
CA PRO A 33 -6.56 -19.07 -18.79
C PRO A 33 -5.31 -18.65 -18.02
N LEU A 34 -5.08 -17.34 -17.93
CA LEU A 34 -4.14 -16.78 -16.97
C LEU A 34 -4.51 -17.47 -15.65
N LYS A 35 -3.71 -18.47 -15.27
CA LYS A 35 -3.82 -19.04 -13.94
C LYS A 35 -3.51 -17.85 -13.06
N SER A 36 -4.53 -17.33 -12.39
CA SER A 36 -4.33 -16.46 -11.26
C SER A 36 -3.41 -17.25 -10.35
N ASN A 37 -2.12 -16.92 -10.40
CA ASN A 37 -1.24 -17.25 -9.30
C ASN A 37 -1.82 -16.42 -8.16
N ASN A 38 -2.77 -17.00 -7.43
CA ASN A 38 -2.98 -16.70 -6.03
C ASN A 38 -1.70 -17.11 -5.30
N ALA A 39 -0.57 -16.47 -5.65
CA ALA A 39 0.53 -16.32 -4.75
C ALA A 39 -0.06 -15.50 -3.62
N VAL A 40 -0.52 -16.21 -2.58
CA VAL A 40 -0.80 -15.60 -1.29
C VAL A 40 0.51 -14.90 -0.96
N ASN A 41 0.51 -13.58 -1.03
CA ASN A 41 1.71 -12.76 -0.85
C ASN A 41 1.96 -12.70 0.66
N THR A 42 2.23 -13.87 1.26
CA THR A 42 2.47 -14.00 2.68
C THR A 42 3.74 -13.26 2.98
N ILE A 43 3.64 -12.19 3.77
CA ILE A 43 4.82 -11.42 4.13
C ILE A 43 5.78 -12.24 5.01
N PRO A 44 7.10 -12.18 4.74
CA PRO A 44 8.08 -12.91 5.54
C PRO A 44 8.09 -12.43 6.99
N SER A 45 8.14 -13.37 7.94
CA SER A 45 8.33 -13.02 9.34
C SER A 45 9.66 -12.26 9.52
N ASN A 46 9.68 -11.30 10.43
CA ASN A 46 10.80 -10.43 10.75
C ASN A 46 11.34 -9.55 9.61
N SER A 47 10.58 -9.39 8.51
CA SER A 47 10.92 -8.42 7.46
C SER A 47 10.07 -7.16 7.59
N VAL A 48 10.67 -6.01 7.29
CA VAL A 48 9.93 -4.74 7.18
C VAL A 48 9.25 -4.69 5.82
N VAL A 49 7.96 -4.38 5.83
CA VAL A 49 7.13 -4.25 4.65
C VAL A 49 6.45 -2.90 4.68
N THR A 50 6.29 -2.28 3.52
CA THR A 50 5.55 -1.03 3.37
C THR A 50 4.13 -1.32 2.92
N GLY A 51 3.16 -0.82 3.68
CA GLY A 51 1.77 -0.75 3.28
C GLY A 51 1.39 0.66 2.87
N ALA A 52 0.55 0.79 1.85
CA ALA A 52 0.05 2.07 1.39
C ALA A 52 -1.33 1.92 0.75
N PHE A 53 -2.17 2.93 0.89
CA PHE A 53 -3.48 3.00 0.23
C PHE A 53 -3.99 4.44 0.10
N THR A 54 -4.90 4.63 -0.83
CA THR A 54 -5.70 5.85 -0.96
C THR A 54 -7.04 5.69 -0.28
N THR A 55 -7.65 6.82 0.09
CA THR A 55 -9.00 6.80 0.65
C THR A 55 -9.85 8.01 0.23
N PRO A 56 -11.15 7.84 -0.08
CA PRO A 56 -11.87 6.58 -0.17
C PRO A 56 -11.34 5.68 -1.30
N LEU A 57 -11.54 4.37 -1.17
CA LEU A 57 -11.05 3.39 -2.15
C LEU A 57 -11.78 3.46 -3.50
N SER A 58 -13.05 3.86 -3.51
CA SER A 58 -13.92 3.76 -4.69
C SER A 58 -14.15 5.08 -5.44
N SER A 59 -13.97 6.23 -4.78
CA SER A 59 -14.18 7.56 -5.36
C SER A 59 -13.54 8.62 -4.46
N PRO A 60 -12.94 9.69 -5.00
CA PRO A 60 -12.35 10.72 -4.15
C PRO A 60 -13.45 11.42 -3.34
N GLY A 61 -13.13 11.76 -2.10
CA GLY A 61 -14.01 12.55 -1.27
C GLY A 61 -14.04 13.99 -1.78
N GLY A 62 -15.23 14.59 -1.88
CA GLY A 62 -15.33 16.04 -2.04
C GLY A 62 -14.89 16.78 -0.77
N SER A 63 -14.94 18.11 -0.80
CA SER A 63 -14.63 18.99 0.34
C SER A 63 -15.40 18.68 1.64
N ALA A 64 -16.49 17.92 1.55
CA ALA A 64 -17.30 17.44 2.67
C ALA A 64 -16.71 16.23 3.44
N GLY A 65 -15.57 15.65 3.01
CA GLY A 65 -14.76 14.79 3.87
C GLY A 65 -15.30 13.38 4.15
N ASN A 66 -15.98 12.75 3.20
CA ASN A 66 -16.32 11.33 3.33
C ASN A 66 -15.10 10.50 2.92
N TRP A 67 -14.25 10.14 3.89
CA TRP A 67 -13.04 9.33 3.67
C TRP A 67 -13.33 7.83 3.67
N GLY A 68 -14.42 7.39 4.29
CA GLY A 68 -14.78 5.98 4.34
C GLY A 68 -13.99 5.20 5.41
N THR A 69 -13.90 3.89 5.24
CA THR A 69 -13.09 3.03 6.11
C THR A 69 -12.33 2.06 5.23
N VAL A 70 -11.03 1.96 5.46
CA VAL A 70 -10.17 1.02 4.75
C VAL A 70 -9.79 -0.12 5.69
N TYR A 71 -10.09 -1.35 5.28
CA TYR A 71 -9.61 -2.54 5.96
C TYR A 71 -8.31 -3.01 5.30
N TYR A 72 -7.30 -3.33 6.12
CA TYR A 72 -5.99 -3.74 5.64
C TYR A 72 -5.61 -5.12 6.21
N ASP A 73 -5.40 -6.04 5.28
CA ASP A 73 -4.82 -7.35 5.52
C ASP A 73 -3.30 -7.23 5.54
N LEU A 74 -2.75 -7.12 6.75
CA LEU A 74 -1.30 -7.07 6.98
C LEU A 74 -0.65 -8.39 6.58
N ALA A 75 -1.33 -9.53 6.67
CA ALA A 75 -0.73 -10.82 6.30
C ALA A 75 -0.48 -10.95 4.80
N ASN A 76 -1.29 -10.27 3.98
CA ASN A 76 -1.20 -10.28 2.52
C ASN A 76 -0.73 -8.94 1.91
N ASN A 77 -0.42 -7.96 2.74
CA ASN A 77 -0.07 -6.59 2.35
C ASN A 77 -1.07 -5.96 1.36
N ALA A 78 -2.36 -6.02 1.67
CA ALA A 78 -3.41 -5.57 0.76
C ALA A 78 -4.60 -4.94 1.48
N THR A 79 -5.30 -4.05 0.80
CA THR A 79 -6.63 -3.61 1.25
C THR A 79 -7.66 -4.69 0.96
N THR A 80 -8.72 -4.74 1.77
CA THR A 80 -9.82 -5.70 1.60
C THR A 80 -11.17 -5.03 1.83
N THR A 81 -12.20 -5.60 1.22
CA THR A 81 -13.61 -5.22 1.43
C THR A 81 -14.33 -6.19 2.37
N THR A 82 -13.68 -7.28 2.78
CA THR A 82 -14.26 -8.27 3.70
C THR A 82 -13.93 -7.92 5.14
N THR A 83 -14.93 -7.97 6.02
CA THR A 83 -14.78 -7.60 7.44
C THR A 83 -14.06 -8.66 8.28
N SER A 84 -13.76 -9.83 7.71
CA SER A 84 -13.17 -10.96 8.43
C SER A 84 -11.69 -11.20 8.15
N ALA A 85 -11.12 -10.63 7.08
CA ALA A 85 -9.75 -10.91 6.64
C ALA A 85 -8.84 -9.68 6.77
N TYR A 86 -8.87 -8.99 7.90
CA TYR A 86 -8.02 -7.83 8.15
C TYR A 86 -7.55 -7.76 9.60
N GLN A 87 -6.40 -7.11 9.81
CA GLN A 87 -5.84 -6.86 11.15
C GLN A 87 -6.05 -5.41 11.58
N ALA A 88 -5.87 -4.48 10.65
CA ALA A 88 -6.01 -3.05 10.87
C ALA A 88 -7.19 -2.49 10.08
N SER A 89 -7.94 -1.57 10.68
CA SER A 89 -8.87 -0.72 9.94
C SER A 89 -8.53 0.74 10.15
N PHE A 90 -8.62 1.51 9.08
CA PHE A 90 -8.30 2.92 9.04
C PHE A 90 -9.54 3.75 8.79
N ASN A 91 -9.74 4.79 9.59
CA ASN A 91 -10.86 5.72 9.48
C ASN A 91 -10.48 7.12 10.01
N GLY A 92 -11.38 8.08 9.92
CA GLY A 92 -11.18 9.44 10.41
C GLY A 92 -10.72 10.42 9.32
N SER A 93 -10.17 11.57 9.71
CA SER A 93 -9.72 12.57 8.74
C SER A 93 -8.55 12.04 7.93
N PHE A 94 -8.72 11.97 6.61
CA PHE A 94 -7.74 11.39 5.67
C PHE A 94 -7.34 9.94 6.03
N ASP A 95 -8.16 9.24 6.84
CA ASP A 95 -7.94 7.92 7.45
C ASP A 95 -6.71 7.77 8.34
N GLY A 96 -6.34 8.85 9.05
CA GLY A 96 -5.23 8.83 9.99
C GLY A 96 -5.44 7.93 11.22
N ASN A 97 -6.67 7.51 11.57
CA ASN A 97 -6.87 6.69 12.76
C ASN A 97 -6.71 5.20 12.44
N ILE A 98 -5.90 4.49 13.22
CA ILE A 98 -5.78 3.03 13.18
C ILE A 98 -6.58 2.38 14.30
N ASN A 99 -7.26 1.29 13.97
CA ASN A 99 -8.06 0.46 14.88
C ASN A 99 -7.74 -1.02 14.64
N ALA A 100 -7.96 -1.86 15.65
CA ALA A 100 -7.81 -3.32 15.52
C ALA A 100 -9.11 -4.00 15.06
N ASN A 101 -8.99 -5.12 14.34
CA ASN A 101 -10.11 -6.03 14.12
C ASN A 101 -10.47 -6.80 15.39
N THR A 102 -11.33 -6.22 16.23
CA THR A 102 -11.79 -6.86 17.47
C THR A 102 -12.64 -8.10 17.23
N GLY A 103 -13.37 -8.17 16.10
CA GLY A 103 -14.14 -9.36 15.69
C GLY A 103 -13.24 -10.58 15.44
N SER A 104 -12.00 -10.36 15.02
CA SER A 104 -10.96 -11.39 14.84
C SER A 104 -10.01 -11.52 16.04
N SER A 105 -10.39 -10.95 17.19
CA SER A 105 -9.62 -10.96 18.46
C SER A 105 -8.28 -10.24 18.42
N TYR A 106 -8.06 -9.32 17.46
CA TYR A 106 -6.91 -8.44 17.52
C TYR A 106 -7.13 -7.33 18.56
N LYS A 107 -6.03 -6.94 19.19
CA LYS A 107 -5.95 -5.85 20.15
C LYS A 107 -4.98 -4.80 19.63
N LEU A 108 -5.26 -3.55 19.95
CA LEU A 108 -4.41 -2.41 19.64
C LEU A 108 -3.68 -1.95 20.91
N ALA A 109 -2.41 -1.63 20.76
CA ALA A 109 -1.61 -0.96 21.77
C ALA A 109 -0.53 -0.11 21.10
N TYR A 110 0.20 0.66 21.89
CA TYR A 110 1.47 1.22 21.49
C TYR A 110 2.53 0.98 22.56
N ALA A 111 3.79 1.08 22.17
CA ALA A 111 4.91 1.11 23.09
C ALA A 111 5.96 2.09 22.59
N ASP A 112 6.55 2.81 23.53
CA ASP A 112 7.67 3.71 23.27
C ASP A 112 8.97 2.92 23.58
N VAL A 113 9.80 2.71 22.56
CA VAL A 113 11.05 1.94 22.60
C VAL A 113 12.17 2.80 22.02
N PRO A 114 12.89 3.54 22.89
CA PRO A 114 13.92 4.48 22.47
C PRO A 114 15.04 3.83 21.66
N SER A 115 15.60 4.60 20.72
CA SER A 115 16.85 4.27 20.02
C SER A 115 16.84 2.93 19.28
N THR A 116 15.65 2.43 18.94
CA THR A 116 15.46 1.18 18.21
C THR A 116 14.74 1.50 16.91
N THR A 117 15.17 0.90 15.79
CA THR A 117 14.48 1.02 14.49
C THR A 117 13.46 -0.10 14.32
N LEU A 118 12.46 0.09 13.46
CA LEU A 118 11.48 -0.96 13.14
C LEU A 118 12.16 -2.23 12.60
N ALA A 119 13.26 -2.11 11.86
CA ALA A 119 14.02 -3.25 11.37
C ALA A 119 14.65 -4.06 12.52
N ALA A 120 15.22 -3.36 13.51
CA ALA A 120 15.90 -3.98 14.65
C ALA A 120 14.96 -4.44 15.77
N ILE A 121 13.72 -3.93 15.83
CA ILE A 121 12.82 -4.22 16.96
C ILE A 121 12.44 -5.70 17.01
N ALA A 122 12.45 -6.24 18.22
CA ALA A 122 12.14 -7.63 18.52
C ALA A 122 11.02 -7.72 19.55
N LYS A 123 10.36 -8.88 19.64
CA LYS A 123 9.22 -9.08 20.56
C LYS A 123 9.59 -8.81 22.02
N THR A 124 10.84 -9.08 22.40
CA THR A 124 11.38 -8.85 23.75
C THR A 124 11.50 -7.37 24.13
N ALA A 125 11.43 -6.44 23.17
CA ALA A 125 11.42 -5.01 23.45
C ALA A 125 10.08 -4.53 24.07
N PHE A 126 9.03 -5.35 23.97
CA PHE A 126 7.70 -5.03 24.48
C PHE A 126 7.45 -5.76 25.79
N THR A 127 7.61 -5.03 26.89
CA THR A 127 7.35 -5.51 28.25
C THR A 127 6.04 -4.93 28.75
N THR A 128 5.43 -5.57 29.75
CA THR A 128 4.17 -5.05 30.34
C THR A 128 4.30 -3.59 30.83
N GLY A 129 5.51 -3.15 31.21
CA GLY A 129 5.76 -1.78 31.70
C GLY A 129 5.73 -0.68 30.64
N ASN A 130 6.05 -0.99 29.38
CA ASN A 130 6.08 0.01 28.29
C ASN A 130 4.92 -0.12 27.29
N ILE A 131 4.10 -1.15 27.40
CA ILE A 131 2.90 -1.33 26.56
C ILE A 131 1.74 -0.51 27.13
N LYS A 132 1.06 0.24 26.26
CA LYS A 132 -0.16 0.99 26.56
C LYS A 132 -1.28 0.55 25.62
N THR A 133 -2.35 -0.04 26.16
CA THR A 133 -3.50 -0.48 25.36
C THR A 133 -4.27 0.71 24.80
N ALA A 134 -4.79 0.57 23.58
CA ALA A 134 -5.63 1.56 22.94
C ALA A 134 -6.82 0.90 22.23
N THR A 135 -7.89 1.65 22.00
CA THR A 135 -8.98 1.23 21.10
C THR A 135 -8.78 1.80 19.71
N THR A 136 -8.28 3.02 19.64
CA THR A 136 -7.98 3.77 18.42
C THR A 136 -6.71 4.60 18.67
N LEU A 137 -5.84 4.71 17.67
CA LEU A 137 -4.73 5.66 17.69
C LEU A 137 -4.85 6.58 16.48
N GLY A 138 -4.81 7.89 16.71
CA GLY A 138 -4.87 8.92 15.67
C GLY A 138 -3.66 9.84 15.74
N SER A 139 -3.89 11.14 15.52
CA SER A 139 -2.86 12.16 15.66
C SER A 139 -2.42 12.29 17.13
N ASN A 140 -1.11 12.40 17.34
CA ASN A 140 -0.50 12.58 18.65
C ASN A 140 -0.56 14.06 19.05
N THR A 141 -1.69 14.43 19.65
CA THR A 141 -1.95 15.79 20.15
C THR A 141 -2.08 15.77 21.67
N SER A 142 -3.26 16.05 22.22
CA SER A 142 -3.56 15.97 23.65
C SER A 142 -3.71 14.54 24.15
N ALA A 143 -3.99 13.60 23.25
CA ALA A 143 -4.04 12.17 23.52
C ALA A 143 -2.91 11.43 22.78
N PRO A 144 -2.41 10.29 23.32
CA PRO A 144 -1.43 9.47 22.63
C PRO A 144 -1.93 9.02 21.26
N GLY A 145 -1.17 9.37 20.22
CA GLY A 145 -1.42 8.97 18.85
C GLY A 145 -0.26 8.15 18.27
N TRP A 146 -0.37 7.77 17.01
CA TRP A 146 0.68 7.02 16.29
C TRP A 146 1.39 7.82 15.20
N TYR A 147 0.87 9.01 14.86
CA TYR A 147 1.53 9.97 13.99
C TYR A 147 1.54 11.36 14.63
N ALA A 148 2.59 12.14 14.37
CA ALA A 148 2.66 13.55 14.71
C ALA A 148 2.35 14.39 13.45
N TYR A 149 1.75 15.56 13.65
CA TYR A 149 1.52 16.54 12.59
C TYR A 149 2.25 17.84 12.91
N ASN A 150 3.14 18.26 12.03
CA ASN A 150 3.81 19.55 12.15
C ASN A 150 2.96 20.63 11.47
N VAL A 151 2.40 21.54 12.27
CA VAL A 151 1.53 22.62 11.77
C VAL A 151 2.25 23.68 10.94
N ALA A 152 3.58 23.81 11.06
CA ALA A 152 4.36 24.79 10.32
C ALA A 152 4.76 24.26 8.92
N THR A 153 5.07 22.96 8.82
CA THR A 153 5.44 22.34 7.54
C THR A 153 4.28 21.58 6.88
N HIS A 154 3.16 21.41 7.59
CA HIS A 154 2.03 20.57 7.21
C HIS A 154 2.40 19.12 6.87
N VAL A 155 3.48 18.61 7.49
CA VAL A 155 3.96 17.23 7.30
C VAL A 155 3.52 16.36 8.46
N SER A 156 2.92 15.22 8.13
CA SER A 156 2.69 14.12 9.08
C SER A 156 3.86 13.15 9.07
N GLY A 157 4.21 12.61 10.23
CA GLY A 157 5.28 11.62 10.37
C GLY A 157 5.13 10.77 11.63
N PRO A 158 6.04 9.81 11.87
CA PRO A 158 5.99 8.99 13.06
C PRO A 158 6.21 9.81 14.33
N VAL A 159 5.54 9.38 15.40
CA VAL A 159 5.92 9.79 16.75
C VAL A 159 7.26 9.12 17.08
N ALA A 160 8.25 9.89 17.50
CA ALA A 160 9.58 9.38 17.80
C ALA A 160 9.51 8.24 18.82
N ASP A 161 10.28 7.18 18.56
CA ASP A 161 10.40 5.97 19.39
C ASP A 161 9.10 5.18 19.61
N ARG A 162 7.97 5.59 19.02
CA ARG A 162 6.68 4.91 19.19
C ARG A 162 6.44 3.87 18.13
N TYR A 163 5.95 2.72 18.59
CA TYR A 163 5.50 1.61 17.78
C TYR A 163 4.05 1.26 18.09
N VAL A 164 3.24 1.10 17.05
CA VAL A 164 1.89 0.55 17.18
C VAL A 164 1.99 -0.97 17.18
N LEU A 165 1.27 -1.60 18.09
CA LEU A 165 1.21 -3.04 18.25
C LEU A 165 -0.20 -3.51 17.91
N LEU A 166 -0.31 -4.35 16.89
CA LEU A 166 -1.51 -5.12 16.58
C LEU A 166 -1.23 -6.58 16.87
N TYR A 167 -1.94 -7.14 17.85
CA TYR A 167 -1.62 -8.48 18.34
C TYR A 167 -2.87 -9.30 18.64
N LYS A 168 -2.74 -10.62 18.47
CA LYS A 168 -3.75 -11.61 18.82
C LYS A 168 -3.25 -12.43 20.01
N GLY A 169 -3.95 -12.38 21.13
CA GLY A 169 -3.57 -13.07 22.37
C GLY A 169 -4.02 -12.33 23.64
N SER A 170 -3.77 -12.91 24.81
CA SER A 170 -4.08 -12.27 26.09
C SER A 170 -3.17 -11.06 26.38
N SER A 171 -1.91 -11.12 25.95
CA SER A 171 -0.90 -10.08 26.05
C SER A 171 0.04 -10.12 24.83
N VAL A 172 0.91 -9.12 24.66
CA VAL A 172 1.95 -9.13 23.63
C VAL A 172 2.92 -10.31 23.84
N ALA A 173 3.27 -10.62 25.09
CA ALA A 173 4.13 -11.77 25.40
C ALA A 173 3.48 -13.11 24.97
N ALA A 174 2.18 -13.26 25.22
CA ALA A 174 1.40 -14.43 24.83
C ALA A 174 0.79 -14.33 23.42
N ALA A 175 1.25 -13.39 22.59
CA ALA A 175 0.68 -13.18 21.26
C ALA A 175 1.05 -14.32 20.31
N THR A 176 0.04 -14.87 19.63
CA THR A 176 0.17 -15.84 18.52
C THR A 176 0.37 -15.14 17.19
N GLU A 177 0.00 -13.88 17.10
CA GLU A 177 0.33 -12.98 15.99
C GLU A 177 0.68 -11.61 16.55
N LEU A 178 1.76 -11.01 16.04
CA LEU A 178 2.18 -9.67 16.43
C LEU A 178 2.71 -8.90 15.22
N TYR A 179 2.02 -7.82 14.87
CA TYR A 179 2.45 -6.82 13.91
C TYR A 179 2.89 -5.57 14.66
N VAL A 180 4.05 -5.05 14.28
CA VAL A 180 4.60 -3.79 14.78
C VAL A 180 4.59 -2.80 13.64
N LEU A 181 3.97 -1.64 13.83
CA LEU A 181 3.73 -0.66 12.78
C LEU A 181 4.29 0.71 13.17
N GLN A 182 4.70 1.46 12.15
CA GLN A 182 5.09 2.85 12.25
C GLN A 182 4.62 3.59 10.99
N ILE A 183 3.88 4.68 11.18
CA ILE A 183 3.41 5.53 10.08
C ILE A 183 4.59 6.15 9.32
N ILE A 184 4.43 6.33 8.01
CA ILE A 184 5.31 7.14 7.17
C ILE A 184 4.60 8.45 6.84
N THR A 185 3.36 8.39 6.36
CA THR A 185 2.61 9.56 5.93
C THR A 185 1.12 9.40 6.16
N VAL A 186 0.50 10.47 6.66
CA VAL A 186 -0.93 10.76 6.57
C VAL A 186 -1.04 12.06 5.77
N GLY A 187 -1.53 11.98 4.54
CA GLY A 187 -1.57 13.12 3.62
C GLY A 187 -2.79 13.09 2.72
N TYR A 188 -2.78 13.93 1.69
CA TYR A 188 -3.81 13.94 0.67
C TYR A 188 -3.24 14.33 -0.70
N SER A 189 -3.94 13.95 -1.76
CA SER A 189 -3.68 14.34 -3.14
C SER A 189 -4.98 14.78 -3.81
N ALA A 190 -4.93 15.87 -4.57
CA ALA A 190 -6.08 16.31 -5.36
C ALA A 190 -6.42 15.28 -6.44
N ASP A 191 -7.71 15.09 -6.70
CA ASP A 191 -8.16 14.39 -7.88
C ASP A 191 -7.84 15.24 -9.12
N SER A 192 -7.14 14.64 -10.08
CA SER A 192 -6.79 15.29 -11.34
C SER A 192 -7.99 15.54 -12.27
N THR A 193 -9.12 14.84 -12.03
CA THR A 193 -10.29 14.88 -12.91
C THR A 193 -11.40 15.79 -12.42
N THR A 194 -11.57 15.89 -11.10
CA THR A 194 -12.63 16.69 -10.48
C THR A 194 -12.04 17.71 -9.49
N PRO A 195 -11.95 19.00 -9.86
CA PRO A 195 -11.43 20.03 -8.97
C PRO A 195 -12.18 20.08 -7.63
N GLY A 196 -11.44 20.17 -6.53
CA GLY A 196 -12.00 20.21 -5.18
C GLY A 196 -12.26 18.85 -4.54
N ASN A 197 -12.00 17.75 -5.25
CA ASN A 197 -11.98 16.40 -4.71
C ASN A 197 -10.56 15.99 -4.33
N TYR A 198 -10.45 15.18 -3.28
CA TYR A 198 -9.17 14.72 -2.74
C TYR A 198 -9.23 13.25 -2.35
N TYR A 199 -8.08 12.60 -2.44
CA TYR A 199 -7.81 11.31 -1.81
C TYR A 199 -6.93 11.53 -0.60
N GLY A 200 -7.27 10.95 0.54
CA GLY A 200 -6.31 10.72 1.61
C GLY A 200 -5.26 9.70 1.15
N GLN A 201 -4.04 9.87 1.63
CA GLN A 201 -2.88 9.05 1.29
C GLN A 201 -2.25 8.55 2.59
N ILE A 202 -2.36 7.25 2.84
CA ILE A 202 -1.79 6.61 4.01
C ILE A 202 -0.65 5.70 3.57
N SER A 203 0.49 5.81 4.24
CA SER A 203 1.57 4.84 4.15
C SER A 203 2.22 4.58 5.50
N PHE A 204 2.63 3.34 5.71
CA PHE A 204 3.24 2.89 6.95
C PHE A 204 4.22 1.74 6.67
N ASN A 205 5.22 1.60 7.53
CA ASN A 205 6.04 0.40 7.58
C ASN A 205 5.53 -0.51 8.70
N TYR A 206 5.65 -1.81 8.50
CA TYR A 206 5.31 -2.78 9.52
C TYR A 206 6.17 -4.04 9.43
N LYS A 207 6.24 -4.76 10.54
CA LYS A 207 6.99 -6.00 10.69
C LYS A 207 6.14 -7.01 11.46
N LYS A 208 6.01 -8.23 10.93
CA LYS A 208 5.43 -9.37 11.66
C LYS A 208 6.50 -10.04 12.51
N LEU A 209 6.28 -10.18 13.82
CA LEU A 209 7.23 -10.77 14.76
C LEU A 209 6.88 -12.20 15.19
N VAL A 210 5.60 -12.56 15.12
CA VAL A 210 5.04 -13.90 15.36
C VAL A 210 3.91 -14.11 14.38
#